data_AF-A0AAX4HUM5-F1
#
_entry.id   AF-A0AAX4HUM5-F1
#
_cell.length_a   1.000
_cell.length_b   1.000
_cell.length_c   1.000
_cell.angle_alpha   90.00
_cell.angle_beta   90.00
_cell.angle_gamma   90.00
#
_symmetry.space_group_name_H-M   'P 1'
#
loop_
_entity.id
_entity.type
_entity.pdbx_description
1 polymer ?
#
loop_
_entity_poly.entity_id
_entity_poly.type
_entity_poly.pdbx_seq_one_letter_code
_entity_poly.pdbx_strand_id
1 'polypeptide(L)' 'MKNEYDLKKLKKKPVKRKPDPDANKTMISLRLHGADLADLKREADRLGIPYQTLLSSIVHRYVNGELIDKEEAKKIAG' A
#
# COMPACT_ATOMS: atom_id res chain seq x y z
N MET A 1 -3.90 4.11 -19.94
CA MET A 1 -5.17 3.93 -19.21
C MET A 1 -5.11 4.70 -17.90
N LYS A 2 -5.86 5.79 -17.77
CA LYS A 2 -6.02 6.57 -16.51
C LYS A 2 -7.32 6.12 -15.84
N ASN A 3 -7.27 4.96 -15.18
CA ASN A 3 -8.32 4.58 -14.24
C ASN A 3 -7.71 4.80 -12.85
N GLU A 4 -7.80 6.04 -12.38
CA GLU A 4 -7.51 6.36 -10.99
C GLU A 4 -8.60 5.69 -10.14
N TYR A 5 -8.20 4.75 -9.28
CA TYR A 5 -9.13 4.07 -8.39
C TYR A 5 -9.63 5.07 -7.33
N ASP A 6 -10.90 5.47 -7.42
CA ASP A 6 -11.53 6.37 -6.45
C ASP A 6 -11.84 5.61 -5.14
N LEU A 7 -10.84 5.55 -4.26
CA LEU A 7 -10.93 4.89 -2.96
C LEU A 7 -11.99 5.51 -2.04
N LYS A 8 -12.42 6.75 -2.29
CA LYS A 8 -13.43 7.45 -1.46
C LYS A 8 -14.83 6.88 -1.65
N LYS A 9 -15.09 6.20 -2.77
CA LYS A 9 -16.38 5.54 -3.05
C LYS A 9 -16.53 4.17 -2.40
N LEU A 10 -15.47 3.62 -1.79
CA LEU A 10 -15.52 2.31 -1.16
C LEU A 10 -16.04 2.43 0.27
N LYS A 11 -17.22 1.86 0.54
CA LYS A 11 -17.78 1.76 1.89
C LYS A 11 -16.89 0.86 2.75
N LYS A 12 -16.27 1.41 3.80
CA LYS A 12 -15.50 0.63 4.79
C LYS A 12 -16.44 -0.30 5.55
N LYS A 13 -16.45 -1.59 5.24
CA LYS A 13 -17.09 -2.61 6.09
C LYS A 13 -16.21 -2.84 7.33
N PRO A 14 -16.76 -2.94 8.54
CA PRO A 14 -15.97 -3.32 9.71
C PRO A 14 -15.51 -4.78 9.53
N VAL A 15 -14.24 -4.96 9.19
CA VAL A 15 -13.63 -6.28 9.04
C VAL A 15 -13.21 -6.76 10.43
N LYS A 16 -13.93 -7.74 10.99
CA LYS A 16 -13.42 -8.50 12.15
C LYS A 16 -12.20 -9.29 11.64
N ARG A 17 -11.00 -8.95 12.11
CA ARG A 17 -9.76 -9.71 11.80
C ARG A 17 -9.95 -11.14 12.33
N LYS A 18 -10.24 -12.09 11.44
CA LYS A 18 -10.02 -13.52 11.71
C LYS A 18 -8.56 -13.82 11.36
N PRO A 19 -7.88 -14.73 12.08
CA PRO A 19 -6.61 -15.27 11.61
C PRO A 19 -6.82 -15.81 10.20
N ASP A 20 -6.11 -15.24 9.23
CA ASP A 20 -6.20 -15.66 7.85
C ASP A 20 -5.57 -17.06 7.74
N PRO A 21 -6.29 -18.08 7.22
CA PRO A 21 -5.71 -19.40 7.00
C PRO A 21 -4.48 -19.36 6.07
N ASP A 22 -4.32 -18.31 5.27
CA ASP A 22 -3.17 -18.03 4.42
C ASP A 22 -2.14 -17.11 5.10
N ALA A 23 -1.90 -17.24 6.41
CA ALA A 23 -0.87 -16.49 7.14
C ALA A 23 0.58 -16.71 6.60
N ASN A 24 0.75 -17.63 5.64
CA ASN A 24 2.00 -17.82 4.91
C ASN A 24 2.19 -16.78 3.79
N LYS A 25 3.43 -16.64 3.32
CA LYS A 25 3.78 -15.66 2.29
C LYS A 25 3.18 -16.07 0.93
N THR A 26 2.25 -15.28 0.41
CA THR A 26 1.58 -15.53 -0.87
C THR A 26 2.13 -14.63 -1.98
N MET A 27 2.42 -15.22 -3.15
CA MET A 27 2.77 -14.46 -4.36
C MET A 27 1.52 -13.93 -5.05
N ILE A 28 1.53 -12.66 -5.42
CA ILE A 28 0.42 -12.00 -6.12
C ILE A 28 0.91 -11.32 -7.42
N SER A 29 0.04 -11.27 -8.43
CA SER A 29 0.26 -10.48 -9.64
C SER A 29 -0.42 -9.12 -9.48
N LEU A 30 0.29 -8.03 -9.79
CA LEU A 30 -0.20 -6.67 -9.70
C LEU A 30 0.11 -5.89 -10.99
N ARG A 31 -0.85 -5.09 -11.46
CA ARG A 31 -0.65 -4.13 -12.55
C ARG A 31 -0.44 -2.74 -11.95
N LEU A 32 0.64 -2.08 -12.34
CA LEU A 32 0.99 -0.72 -11.94
C LEU A 32 1.23 0.14 -13.18
N HIS A 33 1.03 1.45 -13.06
CA HIS A 33 1.52 2.38 -14.06
C HIS A 33 3.05 2.33 -14.11
N GLY A 34 3.63 2.39 -15.31
CA GLY A 34 5.09 2.28 -15.47
C GLY A 34 5.85 3.39 -14.76
N ALA A 35 5.27 4.60 -14.68
CA ALA A 35 5.84 5.72 -13.94
C ALA A 35 5.93 5.42 -12.44
N ASP A 36 4.82 4.97 -11.82
CA ASP A 36 4.79 4.62 -10.40
C ASP A 36 5.77 3.50 -10.07
N LEU A 37 5.90 2.50 -10.95
CA LEU A 37 6.88 1.44 -10.78
C LEU A 37 8.32 1.97 -10.85
N ALA A 38 8.61 2.94 -11.73
CA ALA A 38 9.92 3.55 -11.83
C ALA A 38 10.27 4.36 -10.58
N ASP A 39 9.32 5.15 -10.07
CA ASP A 39 9.49 5.93 -8.85
C ASP A 39 9.68 5.04 -7.61
N LEU A 40 8.90 3.95 -7.51
CA LEU A 40 9.05 2.96 -6.45
C LEU A 40 10.44 2.31 -6.47
N LYS A 41 10.94 1.95 -7.66
CA LYS A 41 12.29 1.38 -7.81
C LYS A 41 13.36 2.37 -7.40
N ARG A 42 13.25 3.63 -7.84
CA ARG A 42 14.20 4.69 -7.47
C ARG A 42 14.26 4.90 -5.96
N GLU A 43 13.12 4.89 -5.29
CA GLU A 43 13.06 5.04 -3.84
C GLU A 43 13.62 3.81 -3.11
N ALA A 44 13.37 2.61 -3.62
CA ALA A 44 13.96 1.39 -3.08
C ALA A 44 15.48 1.38 -3.20
N ASP A 45 16.01 1.81 -4.36
CA ASP A 45 17.44 1.97 -4.59
C ASP A 45 18.06 2.99 -3.63
N ARG A 46 17.38 4.14 -3.41
CA ARG A 46 17.80 5.15 -2.43
C ARG A 46 17.88 4.60 -1.00
N LEU A 47 16.96 3.69 -0.65
CA LEU A 47 16.92 3.02 0.65
C LEU A 47 17.86 1.80 0.72
N GLY A 48 18.48 1.39 -0.38
CA GLY A 48 19.37 0.22 -0.45
C GLY A 48 18.65 -1.11 -0.29
N ILE A 49 17.37 -1.20 -0.68
CA ILE A 49 16.54 -2.41 -0.54
C ILE A 49 15.87 -2.78 -1.87
N PRO A 50 15.49 -4.06 -2.07
CA PRO A 50 14.71 -4.44 -3.25
C PRO A 50 13.35 -3.73 -3.29
N TYR A 51 12.90 -3.32 -4.48
CA TYR A 51 11.60 -2.65 -4.63
C TYR A 51 10.42 -3.50 -4.17
N GLN A 52 10.51 -4.82 -4.29
CA GLN A 52 9.50 -5.74 -3.78
C GLN A 52 9.43 -5.69 -2.25
N THR A 53 10.57 -5.52 -1.58
CA THR A 53 10.64 -5.36 -0.11
C THR A 53 9.99 -4.06 0.30
N LEU A 54 10.29 -2.96 -0.40
CA LEU A 54 9.63 -1.67 -0.16
C LEU A 54 8.12 -1.78 -0.36
N LEU A 55 7.67 -2.38 -1.46
CA LEU A 55 6.25 -2.59 -1.76
C LEU A 55 5.55 -3.41 -0.66
N SER A 56 6.14 -4.54 -0.26
CA SER A 56 5.60 -5.39 0.81
C SER A 56 5.51 -4.64 2.14
N SER A 57 6.51 -3.80 2.42
CA SER A 57 6.55 -2.99 3.65
C SER A 57 5.46 -1.92 3.65
N ILE A 58 5.22 -1.26 2.51
CA ILE A 58 4.14 -0.28 2.34
C ILE A 58 2.78 -0.94 2.62
N VAL A 59 2.51 -2.10 2.01
CA VAL A 59 1.26 -2.84 2.21
C VAL A 59 1.08 -3.19 3.69
N HIS A 60 2.12 -3.75 4.33
CA HIS A 60 2.08 -4.12 5.74
C HIS A 60 1.78 -2.93 6.65
N ARG A 61 2.52 -1.82 6.51
CA ARG A 61 2.32 -0.61 7.30
C ARG A 61 0.94 0.00 7.08
N TYR A 62 0.46 0.01 5.83
CA TYR A 62 -0.86 0.54 5.52
C TYR A 62 -1.98 -0.26 6.19
N VAL A 63 -1.96 -1.60 6.12
CA VAL A 63 -2.99 -2.43 6.77
C VAL A 63 -2.92 -2.42 8.31
N ASN A 64 -1.76 -2.09 8.88
CA ASN A 64 -1.56 -1.91 10.32
C ASN A 64 -1.92 -0.51 10.82
N GLY A 65 -2.16 0.46 9.93
CA GLY A 65 -2.46 1.84 10.29
C GLY A 65 -1.23 2.70 10.59
N GLU A 66 -0.02 2.22 10.27
CA GLU A 66 1.24 2.97 10.42
C GLU A 66 1.49 3.91 9.24
N LEU A 67 0.79 3.71 8.12
CA LEU A 67 0.84 4.58 6.94
C LEU A 67 -0.56 5.16 6.70
N ILE A 68 -0.68 6.49 6.73
CA ILE A 68 -1.92 7.21 6.52
C ILE A 68 -1.82 8.14 5.30
N ASP A 69 -2.95 8.41 4.67
CA ASP A 69 -3.04 9.38 3.59
C ASP A 69 -2.74 10.79 4.11
N LYS A 70 -2.10 11.62 3.26
CA LYS A 70 -1.73 13.01 3.62
C LYS A 70 -2.92 13.84 4.09
N GLU A 71 -4.08 13.64 3.49
CA GLU A 71 -5.32 14.35 3.87
C GLU A 71 -5.83 13.91 5.24
N GLU A 72 -5.60 12.65 5.64
CA GLU A 72 -5.95 12.17 6.98
C GLU A 72 -4.95 12.68 8.01
N ALA A 73 -3.65 12.70 7.68
CA ALA A 73 -2.62 13.29 8.52
C ALA A 73 -2.90 14.77 8.84
N LYS A 74 -3.36 15.54 7.85
CA LYS A 74 -3.76 16.96 8.04
C LYS A 74 -4.92 17.14 9.03
N LYS A 75 -5.87 16.20 9.09
CA LYS A 75 -7.00 16.26 10.04
C LYS A 75 -6.59 15.94 11.48
N ILE A 76 -5.52 15.16 11.66
CA ILE A 76 -5.00 14.81 12.99
C ILE A 76 -4.10 15.93 13.52
N ALA A 77 -3.37 16.61 12.62
CA ALA A 77 -2.44 17.68 12.97
C ALA A 77 -3.09 19.08 13.08
N GLY A 78 -4.36 19.23 12.68
CA GLY A 78 -5.15 20.45 12.81
C GLY A 78 -6.23 20.30 13.87
#